data_AF-A0A5J6JCF7-F1
#
_entry.id   AF-A0A5J6JCF7-F1
#
_cell.length_a   1.000
_cell.length_b   1.000
_cell.length_c   1.000
_cell.angle_alpha   90.00
_cell.angle_beta   90.00
_cell.angle_gamma   90.00
#
_symmetry.space_group_name_H-M   'P 1'
#
loop_
_entity.id
_entity.type
_entity.pdbx_description
1 polymer ?
#
loop_
_entity_poly.entity_id
_entity_poly.type
_entity_poly.pdbx_seq_one_letter_code
_entity_poly.pdbx_strand_id
1 'polypeptide(L)'
;MESALAYFEENGWPASATIPSVLVKRRLVERHWLPDDADIRVTRLRVTSGLAPEVEVFLFPRCSPGYTEAVGAQERVHGFENHVGLFMDRPEELALTRLADRLETTGRMVYEGSAHNPHENTTMLYFAPSAAVAMSRRRFPRWELQCAGDLTACADRRPVRTEAVCSAYAALRANHVDAGLTRSVRRRPVPVAVREG
;
A
#
# COMPACT_ATOMS: atom_id res chain seq x y z
N MET A 1 -7.75 -6.16 19.48
CA MET A 1 -7.38 -7.25 18.55
C MET A 1 -8.42 -8.35 18.57
N GLU A 2 -8.81 -8.81 19.76
CA GLU A 2 -9.87 -9.82 19.96
C GLU A 2 -11.17 -9.50 19.20
N SER A 3 -11.63 -8.23 19.19
CA SER A 3 -12.82 -7.83 18.43
C SER A 3 -12.71 -8.00 16.91
N ALA A 4 -11.53 -7.88 16.31
CA ALA A 4 -11.36 -8.09 14.87
C ALA A 4 -11.31 -9.58 14.52
N LEU A 5 -10.61 -10.37 15.34
CA LEU A 5 -10.53 -11.83 15.14
C LEU A 5 -11.88 -12.51 15.37
N ALA A 6 -12.63 -12.08 16.39
CA ALA A 6 -14.00 -12.54 16.61
C ALA A 6 -14.90 -12.20 15.41
N TYR A 7 -14.81 -10.98 14.88
CA TYR A 7 -15.53 -10.59 13.68
C TYR A 7 -15.20 -11.48 12.48
N PHE A 8 -13.93 -11.84 12.27
CA PHE A 8 -13.55 -12.75 11.18
C PHE A 8 -14.14 -14.15 11.36
N GLU A 9 -14.09 -14.70 12.59
CA GLU A 9 -14.66 -16.00 12.91
C GLU A 9 -16.19 -16.04 12.69
N GLU A 10 -16.91 -15.02 13.18
CA GLU A 10 -18.36 -14.88 13.01
C GLU A 10 -18.80 -14.80 11.53
N ASN A 11 -17.91 -14.33 10.65
CA ASN A 11 -18.15 -14.22 9.20
C ASN A 11 -17.58 -15.42 8.41
N GLY A 12 -17.06 -16.45 9.08
CA GLY A 12 -16.51 -17.64 8.43
C GLY A 12 -15.21 -17.39 7.69
N TRP A 13 -14.40 -16.42 8.14
CA TRP A 13 -13.08 -16.09 7.58
C TRP A 13 -11.99 -16.47 8.57
N PRO A 14 -11.65 -17.77 8.70
CA PRO A 14 -10.67 -18.21 9.69
C PRO A 14 -9.35 -17.48 9.48
N ALA A 15 -8.86 -16.86 10.55
CA ALA A 15 -7.63 -16.09 10.57
C ALA A 15 -6.46 -16.97 11.02
N SER A 16 -5.32 -16.82 10.37
CA SER A 16 -4.06 -17.39 10.85
C SER A 16 -3.58 -16.68 12.11
N ALA A 17 -2.62 -17.27 12.82
CA ALA A 17 -1.98 -16.63 13.96
C ALA A 17 -1.44 -15.24 13.58
N THR A 18 -1.73 -14.23 14.41
CA THR A 18 -1.26 -12.87 14.17
C THR A 18 0.21 -12.75 14.49
N ILE A 19 1.00 -12.16 13.58
CA ILE A 19 2.43 -11.89 13.79
C ILE A 19 2.72 -10.38 13.71
N PRO A 20 3.82 -9.87 14.30
CA PRO A 20 4.20 -8.47 14.15
C PRO A 20 4.42 -8.09 12.67
N SER A 21 3.83 -6.98 12.23
CA SER A 21 4.04 -6.44 10.89
C SER A 21 5.13 -5.37 10.92
N VAL A 22 6.37 -5.78 10.65
CA VAL A 22 7.55 -4.89 10.70
C VAL A 22 7.45 -3.77 9.65
N LEU A 23 7.01 -4.12 8.44
CA LEU A 23 6.99 -3.21 7.30
C LEU A 23 5.88 -2.16 7.38
N VAL A 24 4.65 -2.61 7.63
CA VAL A 24 3.52 -1.68 7.78
C VAL A 24 3.73 -0.83 9.02
N LYS A 25 4.27 -1.38 10.11
CA LYS A 25 4.67 -0.58 11.28
C LYS A 25 5.60 0.56 10.90
N ARG A 26 6.72 0.26 10.24
CA ARG A 26 7.68 1.28 9.81
C ARG A 26 6.99 2.37 8.98
N ARG A 27 6.17 1.98 7.98
CA ARG A 27 5.47 2.95 7.14
C ARG A 27 4.47 3.80 7.90
N LEU A 28 3.71 3.22 8.83
CA LEU A 28 2.75 3.97 9.63
C LEU A 28 3.46 4.92 10.61
N VAL A 29 4.56 4.49 11.23
CA VAL A 29 5.44 5.35 12.04
C VAL A 29 5.94 6.54 11.23
N GLU A 30 6.50 6.31 10.06
CA GLU A 30 7.02 7.38 9.19
C GLU A 30 5.91 8.32 8.68
N ARG A 31 4.74 7.79 8.33
CA ARG A 31 3.67 8.54 7.65
C ARG A 31 2.79 9.34 8.61
N HIS A 32 2.58 8.84 9.83
CA HIS A 32 1.70 9.39 10.85
C HIS A 32 2.42 9.80 12.14
N TRP A 33 3.74 9.70 12.18
CA TRP A 33 4.56 9.99 13.37
C TRP A 33 4.10 9.20 14.60
N LEU A 34 3.77 7.91 14.39
CA LEU A 34 3.43 7.00 15.48
C LEU A 34 4.67 6.75 16.35
N PRO A 35 4.48 6.44 17.65
CA PRO A 35 5.60 6.05 18.49
C PRO A 35 6.17 4.70 18.04
N ASP A 36 7.47 4.49 18.28
CA ASP A 36 8.19 3.27 17.87
C ASP A 36 7.67 2.00 18.55
N ASP A 37 6.95 2.12 19.67
CA ASP A 37 6.30 1.01 20.38
C ASP A 37 4.88 0.69 19.87
N ALA A 38 4.42 1.33 18.78
CA ALA A 38 3.17 0.98 18.13
C ALA A 38 3.13 -0.51 17.74
N ASP A 39 2.06 -1.20 18.11
CA ASP A 39 1.80 -2.60 17.81
C ASP A 39 0.99 -2.71 16.53
N ILE A 40 1.66 -2.98 15.42
CA ILE A 40 1.01 -3.29 14.15
C ILE A 40 1.23 -4.77 13.88
N ARG A 41 0.14 -5.48 13.60
CA ARG A 41 0.15 -6.93 13.37
C ARG A 41 -0.39 -7.25 11.99
N VAL A 42 -0.12 -8.46 11.53
CA VAL A 42 -0.65 -9.02 10.30
C VAL A 42 -1.20 -10.41 10.54
N THR A 43 -2.30 -10.73 9.87
CA THR A 43 -2.88 -12.07 9.79
C THR A 43 -3.33 -12.34 8.35
N ARG A 44 -3.55 -13.60 8.02
CA ARG A 44 -4.07 -14.03 6.72
C ARG A 44 -5.41 -14.70 6.92
N LEU A 45 -6.39 -14.26 6.13
CA LEU A 45 -7.75 -14.78 6.12
C LEU A 45 -7.95 -15.68 4.91
N ARG A 46 -8.60 -16.82 5.13
CA ARG A 46 -9.14 -17.66 4.05
C ARG A 46 -10.60 -17.30 3.84
N VAL A 47 -10.85 -16.41 2.88
CA VAL A 47 -12.18 -15.83 2.64
C VAL A 47 -13.06 -16.65 1.67
N THR A 48 -12.49 -17.66 1.02
CA THR A 48 -13.23 -18.57 0.13
C THR A 48 -12.72 -20.00 0.30
N SER A 49 -13.55 -20.98 -0.06
CA SER A 49 -13.14 -22.38 -0.08
C SER A 49 -12.35 -22.69 -1.36
N GLY A 50 -11.14 -23.23 -1.23
CA GLY A 50 -10.30 -23.67 -2.35
C GLY A 50 -8.95 -22.93 -2.44
N LEU A 51 -8.30 -23.00 -3.62
CA LEU A 51 -6.98 -22.40 -3.91
C LEU A 51 -7.01 -20.87 -4.10
N ALA A 52 -8.01 -20.19 -3.56
CA ALA A 52 -8.12 -18.74 -3.76
C ALA A 52 -7.06 -18.00 -2.94
N PRO A 53 -6.71 -16.77 -3.34
CA PRO A 53 -5.70 -15.98 -2.63
C PRO A 53 -6.14 -15.73 -1.18
N GLU A 54 -5.21 -15.98 -0.25
CA GLU A 54 -5.37 -15.54 1.13
C GLU A 54 -5.40 -14.01 1.18
N VAL A 55 -6.28 -13.46 2.01
CA VAL A 55 -6.36 -12.00 2.22
C VAL A 55 -5.47 -11.65 3.39
N GLU A 56 -4.41 -10.90 3.14
CA GLU A 56 -3.56 -10.36 4.19
C GLU A 56 -4.22 -9.13 4.82
N VAL A 57 -4.35 -9.15 6.15
CA VAL A 57 -5.01 -8.11 6.94
C VAL A 57 -4.06 -7.56 7.97
N PHE A 58 -3.83 -6.24 7.91
CA PHE A 58 -3.08 -5.50 8.91
C PHE A 58 -4.00 -5.02 10.03
N LEU A 59 -3.57 -5.25 11.26
CA LEU A 59 -4.31 -4.93 12.47
C LEU A 59 -3.53 -3.86 13.24
N PHE A 60 -4.21 -2.76 13.56
CA PHE A 60 -3.73 -1.74 14.49
C PHE A 60 -4.64 -1.75 15.72
N PRO A 61 -4.28 -2.46 16.81
CA PRO A 61 -5.12 -2.59 17.99
C PRO A 61 -5.42 -1.23 18.64
N ARG A 62 -6.66 -1.02 19.08
CA ARG A 62 -7.08 0.23 19.75
C ARG A 62 -6.30 0.54 21.04
N CYS A 63 -5.74 -0.49 21.67
CA CYS A 63 -4.90 -0.36 22.87
C CYS A 63 -3.44 -0.04 22.53
N SER A 64 -3.05 -0.04 21.25
CA SER A 64 -1.69 0.28 20.85
C SER A 64 -1.41 1.77 21.06
N PRO A 65 -0.19 2.13 21.54
CA PRO A 65 0.30 3.49 21.49
C PRO A 65 0.14 4.12 20.09
N GLY A 66 -0.24 5.40 20.05
CA GLY A 66 -0.46 6.15 18.81
C GLY A 66 -1.73 5.82 18.04
N TYR A 67 -2.55 4.85 18.46
CA TYR A 67 -3.81 4.55 17.79
C TYR A 67 -4.76 5.75 17.84
N THR A 68 -5.26 6.15 16.67
CA THR A 68 -6.40 7.05 16.54
C THR A 68 -7.27 6.61 15.37
N GLU A 69 -8.58 6.87 15.44
CA GLU A 69 -9.50 6.66 14.32
C GLU A 69 -9.05 7.43 13.05
N ALA A 70 -8.38 8.57 13.24
CA ALA A 70 -7.87 9.41 12.17
C ALA A 70 -6.81 8.71 11.32
N VAL A 71 -5.89 7.93 11.92
CA VAL A 71 -4.87 7.17 11.18
C VAL A 71 -5.55 6.21 10.20
N GLY A 72 -6.45 5.36 10.71
CA GLY A 72 -7.18 4.40 9.86
C GLY A 72 -8.05 5.09 8.81
N ALA A 73 -8.66 6.23 9.14
CA ALA A 73 -9.43 7.00 8.18
C ALA A 73 -8.54 7.55 7.05
N GLN A 74 -7.39 8.15 7.37
CA GLN A 74 -6.44 8.66 6.38
C GLN A 74 -5.89 7.54 5.49
N GLU A 75 -5.50 6.41 6.07
CA GLU A 75 -5.05 5.24 5.32
C GLU A 75 -6.06 4.78 4.26
N ARG A 76 -7.34 4.66 4.64
CA ARG A 76 -8.42 4.28 3.72
C ARG A 76 -8.70 5.34 2.66
N VAL A 77 -8.75 6.60 3.08
CA VAL A 77 -9.10 7.75 2.23
C VAL A 77 -8.08 7.94 1.11
N HIS A 78 -6.79 7.85 1.45
CA HIS A 78 -5.70 8.04 0.51
C HIS A 78 -5.26 6.73 -0.17
N GLY A 79 -5.65 5.57 0.37
CA GLY A 79 -5.26 4.27 -0.15
C GLY A 79 -3.75 4.07 -0.10
N PHE A 80 -3.11 4.49 1.00
CA PHE A 80 -1.65 4.52 1.07
C PHE A 80 -0.98 3.14 1.02
N GLU A 81 -1.70 2.08 1.39
CA GLU A 81 -1.22 0.70 1.25
C GLU A 81 -1.63 0.06 -0.09
N ASN A 82 -2.41 0.74 -0.94
CA ASN A 82 -2.76 0.21 -2.25
C ASN A 82 -1.52 0.18 -3.16
N HIS A 83 -1.20 -1.00 -3.66
CA HIS A 83 -0.08 -1.20 -4.55
C HIS A 83 -0.38 -2.24 -5.62
N VAL A 84 0.40 -2.19 -6.70
CA VAL A 84 0.50 -3.23 -7.71
C VAL A 84 1.82 -3.95 -7.48
N GLY A 85 1.75 -5.25 -7.20
CA GLY A 85 2.91 -6.12 -7.04
C GLY A 85 3.32 -6.77 -8.36
N LEU A 86 4.60 -6.75 -8.67
CA LEU A 86 5.22 -7.59 -9.69
C LEU A 86 6.12 -8.60 -9.00
N PHE A 87 5.86 -9.89 -9.24
CA PHE A 87 6.65 -10.97 -8.68
C PHE A 87 7.76 -11.42 -9.64
N MET A 88 8.99 -11.48 -9.13
CA MET A 88 10.18 -11.98 -9.80
C MET A 88 10.64 -13.26 -9.12
N ASP A 89 10.20 -14.40 -9.66
CA ASP A 89 10.52 -15.75 -9.16
C ASP A 89 12.02 -16.08 -9.25
N ARG A 90 12.69 -15.59 -10.30
CA ARG A 90 14.13 -15.78 -10.51
C ARG A 90 14.80 -14.42 -10.73
N PRO A 91 15.05 -13.66 -9.65
CA PRO A 91 15.57 -12.32 -9.80
C PRO A 91 17.07 -12.35 -10.10
N GLU A 92 17.46 -11.55 -11.09
CA GLU A 92 18.86 -11.21 -11.35
C GLU A 92 19.08 -9.76 -10.90
N GLU A 93 20.15 -9.49 -10.13
CA GLU A 93 20.41 -8.15 -9.58
C GLU A 93 20.44 -7.06 -10.64
N LEU A 94 21.01 -7.35 -11.82
CA LEU A 94 21.08 -6.39 -12.93
C LEU A 94 19.68 -6.08 -13.48
N ALA A 95 18.82 -7.10 -13.62
CA ALA A 95 17.45 -6.93 -14.08
C ALA A 95 16.62 -6.13 -13.07
N LEU A 96 16.73 -6.47 -11.77
CA LEU A 96 16.08 -5.74 -10.68
C LEU A 96 16.52 -4.27 -10.65
N THR A 97 17.82 -4.02 -10.74
CA THR A 97 18.38 -2.65 -10.76
C THR A 97 17.83 -1.86 -11.93
N ARG A 98 17.83 -2.42 -13.14
CA ARG A 98 17.30 -1.77 -14.35
C ARG A 98 15.81 -1.51 -14.25
N LEU A 99 15.03 -2.45 -13.73
CA LEU A 99 13.58 -2.28 -13.56
C LEU A 99 13.29 -1.16 -12.55
N ALA A 100 13.97 -1.17 -11.41
CA ALA A 100 13.87 -0.12 -10.40
C ALA A 100 14.26 1.27 -10.96
N ASP A 101 15.32 1.35 -11.77
CA ASP A 101 15.70 2.59 -12.45
C ASP A 101 14.59 3.06 -13.40
N ARG A 102 13.98 2.15 -14.18
CA ARG A 102 12.88 2.50 -15.09
C ARG A 102 11.64 2.97 -14.36
N LEU A 103 11.32 2.39 -13.21
CA LEU A 103 10.22 2.87 -12.36
C LEU A 103 10.48 4.32 -11.91
N GLU A 104 11.70 4.64 -11.49
CA GLU A 104 12.03 5.99 -11.03
C GLU A 104 12.13 7.01 -12.19
N THR A 105 12.76 6.66 -13.30
CA THR A 105 12.97 7.60 -14.42
C THR A 105 11.73 7.75 -15.29
N THR A 106 11.23 6.65 -15.84
CA THR A 106 10.16 6.68 -16.85
C THR A 106 8.79 6.52 -16.18
N GLY A 107 8.71 5.67 -15.16
CA GLY A 107 7.51 5.53 -14.32
C GLY A 107 7.26 6.75 -13.43
N ARG A 108 8.26 7.64 -13.27
CA ARG A 108 8.21 8.82 -12.39
C ARG A 108 7.78 8.45 -10.97
N MET A 109 8.32 7.35 -10.47
CA MET A 109 8.12 6.87 -9.12
C MET A 109 9.26 7.33 -8.21
N VAL A 110 9.07 7.19 -6.91
CA VAL A 110 10.05 7.47 -5.87
C VAL A 110 10.28 6.18 -5.09
N TYR A 111 11.53 5.72 -5.04
CA TYR A 111 11.89 4.60 -4.19
C TYR A 111 11.67 4.95 -2.72
N GLU A 112 10.81 4.16 -2.07
CA GLU A 112 10.41 4.33 -0.67
C GLU A 112 11.28 3.46 0.27
N GLY A 113 11.93 2.44 -0.28
CA GLY A 113 12.77 1.52 0.46
C GLY A 113 12.47 0.06 0.15
N SER A 114 13.15 -0.80 0.87
CA SER A 114 13.04 -2.25 0.75
C SER A 114 12.81 -2.91 2.11
N ALA A 115 12.49 -4.20 2.05
CA ALA A 115 12.64 -5.11 3.17
C ALA A 115 12.80 -6.55 2.69
N HIS A 116 13.38 -7.37 3.55
CA HIS A 116 13.45 -8.80 3.36
C HIS A 116 12.56 -9.50 4.39
N ASN A 117 11.69 -10.39 3.91
CA ASN A 117 10.95 -11.33 4.73
C ASN A 117 11.72 -12.66 4.79
N PRO A 118 12.37 -12.99 5.92
CA PRO A 118 13.13 -14.24 6.04
C PRO A 118 12.23 -15.48 6.06
N HIS A 119 10.95 -15.34 6.43
CA HIS A 119 10.01 -16.46 6.47
C HIS A 119 9.63 -16.95 5.06
N GLU A 120 9.47 -16.01 4.12
CA GLU A 120 9.15 -16.31 2.72
C GLU A 120 10.38 -16.24 1.83
N ASN A 121 11.56 -15.99 2.43
CA ASN A 121 12.82 -15.70 1.76
C ASN A 121 12.59 -14.80 0.54
N THR A 122 12.03 -13.61 0.76
CA THR A 122 11.58 -12.73 -0.31
C THR A 122 11.98 -11.29 0.02
N THR A 123 12.56 -10.58 -0.93
CA THR A 123 12.91 -9.17 -0.82
C THR A 123 11.94 -8.32 -1.63
N MET A 124 11.35 -7.31 -0.98
CA MET A 124 10.39 -6.38 -1.56
C MET A 124 11.03 -5.00 -1.72
N LEU A 125 10.83 -4.36 -2.87
CA LEU A 125 11.17 -2.96 -3.12
C LEU A 125 9.90 -2.16 -3.38
N TYR A 126 9.74 -1.04 -2.70
CA TYR A 126 8.53 -0.22 -2.76
C TYR A 126 8.77 1.11 -3.48
N PHE A 127 7.80 1.50 -4.30
CA PHE A 127 7.85 2.72 -5.08
C PHE A 127 6.52 3.47 -4.97
N ALA A 128 6.58 4.71 -4.47
CA ALA A 128 5.43 5.62 -4.44
C ALA A 128 5.37 6.47 -5.72
N PRO A 129 4.20 6.93 -6.17
CA PRO A 129 4.15 7.95 -7.22
C PRO A 129 4.89 9.21 -6.79
N SER A 130 5.70 9.81 -7.67
CA SER A 130 6.29 11.13 -7.38
C SER A 130 5.19 12.17 -7.14
N ALA A 131 5.53 13.27 -6.46
CA ALA A 131 4.59 14.36 -6.20
C ALA A 131 3.85 14.84 -7.47
N ALA A 132 4.56 14.96 -8.59
CA ALA A 132 3.96 15.36 -9.87
C ALA A 132 2.94 14.33 -10.41
N VAL A 133 3.23 13.03 -10.29
CA VAL A 133 2.27 11.97 -10.65
C VAL A 133 1.10 11.96 -9.67
N ALA A 134 1.39 12.05 -8.37
CA ALA A 134 0.41 12.07 -7.30
C ALA A 134 -0.56 13.25 -7.43
N MET A 135 -0.13 14.43 -7.91
CA MET A 135 -1.03 15.57 -8.17
C MET A 135 -1.81 15.44 -9.47
N SER A 136 -1.23 14.84 -10.52
CA SER A 136 -1.87 14.74 -11.84
C SER A 136 -2.81 13.55 -11.99
N ARG A 137 -2.63 12.48 -11.21
CA ARG A 137 -3.41 11.24 -11.29
C ARG A 137 -3.96 10.87 -9.94
N ARG A 138 -5.28 10.90 -9.81
CA ARG A 138 -5.96 10.43 -8.60
C ARG A 138 -5.75 8.92 -8.44
N ARG A 139 -5.44 8.51 -7.20
CA ARG A 139 -5.33 7.10 -6.79
C ARG A 139 -4.35 6.28 -7.64
N PHE A 140 -3.28 6.91 -8.13
CA PHE A 140 -2.21 6.16 -8.78
C PHE A 140 -1.53 5.25 -7.73
N PRO A 141 -1.51 3.91 -7.93
CA PRO A 141 -1.06 3.00 -6.90
C PRO A 141 0.44 3.09 -6.71
N ARG A 142 0.90 2.66 -5.53
CA ARG A 142 2.30 2.29 -5.33
C ARG A 142 2.63 1.06 -6.16
N TRP A 143 3.92 0.82 -6.36
CA TRP A 143 4.42 -0.37 -6.99
C TRP A 143 5.30 -1.13 -6.00
N GLU A 144 5.18 -2.45 -6.02
CA GLU A 144 6.03 -3.37 -5.28
C GLU A 144 6.72 -4.29 -6.28
N LEU A 145 8.05 -4.40 -6.17
CA LEU A 145 8.81 -5.47 -6.80
C LEU A 145 9.09 -6.52 -5.73
N GLN A 146 8.46 -7.67 -5.84
CA GLN A 146 8.63 -8.79 -4.92
C GLN A 146 9.56 -9.81 -5.57
N CYS A 147 10.70 -10.09 -4.95
CA CYS A 147 11.77 -10.90 -5.53
C CYS A 147 12.07 -12.09 -4.62
N ALA A 148 12.10 -13.31 -5.17
CA ALA A 148 12.51 -14.48 -4.40
C ALA A 148 14.00 -14.39 -4.01
N GLY A 149 14.32 -14.74 -2.77
CA GLY A 149 15.67 -14.67 -2.19
C GLY A 149 15.92 -13.44 -1.32
N ASP A 150 17.08 -13.44 -0.65
CA ASP A 150 17.63 -12.28 0.04
C ASP A 150 18.46 -11.44 -0.93
N LEU A 151 17.90 -10.30 -1.33
CA LEU A 151 18.54 -9.29 -2.17
C LEU A 151 18.79 -7.98 -1.39
N THR A 152 18.88 -8.05 -0.06
CA THR A 152 19.05 -6.88 0.81
C THR A 152 20.27 -6.07 0.39
N ALA A 153 21.42 -6.73 0.15
CA ALA A 153 22.63 -6.06 -0.33
C ALA A 153 22.43 -5.32 -1.66
N CYS A 154 21.65 -5.90 -2.58
CA CYS A 154 21.31 -5.24 -3.85
C CYS A 154 20.40 -4.03 -3.61
N ALA A 155 19.39 -4.17 -2.74
CA ALA A 155 18.42 -3.12 -2.43
C ALA A 155 19.05 -1.94 -1.67
N ASP A 156 19.98 -2.21 -0.76
CA ASP A 156 20.68 -1.20 0.07
C ASP A 156 21.59 -0.29 -0.75
N ARG A 157 21.99 -0.71 -1.96
CA ARG A 157 22.70 0.17 -2.91
C ARG A 157 21.83 1.33 -3.40
N ARG A 158 20.49 1.23 -3.30
CA ARG A 158 19.57 2.29 -3.71
C ARG A 158 19.20 3.16 -2.50
N PRO A 159 19.57 4.45 -2.49
CA PRO A 159 19.25 5.32 -1.36
C PRO A 159 17.77 5.72 -1.37
N VAL A 160 17.15 5.76 -0.19
CA VAL A 160 15.84 6.38 -0.01
C VAL A 160 16.02 7.90 -0.01
N ARG A 161 15.30 8.58 -0.90
CA ARG A 161 15.30 10.05 -1.01
C ARG A 161 14.21 10.63 -0.13
N THR A 162 14.49 10.81 1.17
CA THR A 162 13.49 11.18 2.19
C THR A 162 12.63 12.37 1.81
N GLU A 163 13.22 13.45 1.30
CA GLU A 163 12.46 14.64 0.87
C GLU A 163 11.47 14.34 -0.27
N ALA A 164 11.88 13.50 -1.24
CA ALA A 164 11.02 13.10 -2.35
C ALA A 164 9.87 12.20 -1.87
N VAL A 165 10.12 11.31 -0.91
CA VAL A 165 9.10 10.47 -0.28
C VAL A 165 8.10 11.34 0.50
N CYS A 166 8.58 12.26 1.33
CA CYS A 166 7.73 13.22 2.05
C CYS A 166 6.87 14.05 1.08
N SER A 167 7.46 14.55 0.00
CA SER A 167 6.77 15.32 -1.04
C SER A 167 5.69 14.50 -1.76
N ALA A 168 5.99 13.24 -2.08
CA ALA A 168 5.03 12.31 -2.67
C ALA A 168 3.81 12.10 -1.75
N TYR A 169 4.05 11.87 -0.46
CA TYR A 169 2.98 11.69 0.51
C TYR A 169 2.16 12.96 0.76
N ALA A 170 2.80 14.13 0.80
CA ALA A 170 2.09 15.41 0.88
C ALA A 170 1.18 15.62 -0.34
N ALA A 171 1.67 15.31 -1.55
CA ALA A 171 0.89 15.41 -2.77
C ALA A 171 -0.30 14.41 -2.81
N LEU A 172 -0.09 13.17 -2.36
CA LEU A 172 -1.17 12.18 -2.25
C LEU A 172 -2.26 12.62 -1.27
N ARG A 173 -1.88 13.28 -0.16
CA ARG A 173 -2.82 13.90 0.78
C ARG A 173 -3.60 15.03 0.11
N ALA A 174 -2.90 15.97 -0.52
CA ALA A 174 -3.49 17.15 -1.16
C ALA A 174 -4.45 16.79 -2.30
N ASN A 175 -4.09 15.84 -3.17
CA ASN A 175 -4.95 15.44 -4.29
C ASN A 175 -6.30 14.86 -3.80
N HIS A 176 -6.39 14.32 -2.58
CA HIS A 176 -7.69 13.90 -2.06
C HIS A 176 -8.60 15.07 -1.66
N VAL A 177 -8.04 16.14 -1.08
CA VAL A 177 -8.80 17.28 -0.51
C VAL A 177 -9.60 18.03 -1.59
N ASP A 178 -9.05 18.17 -2.81
CA ASP A 178 -9.69 18.97 -3.88
C ASP A 178 -10.94 18.33 -4.53
N ALA A 179 -11.24 17.05 -4.27
CA ALA A 179 -12.46 16.43 -4.82
C ALA A 179 -13.74 16.74 -4.03
N GLY A 180 -13.62 17.21 -2.79
CA GLY A 180 -14.77 17.46 -1.91
C GLY A 180 -15.53 18.74 -2.22
N LEU A 181 -14.90 19.73 -2.88
CA LEU A 181 -15.48 21.07 -3.05
C LEU A 181 -15.92 21.44 -4.48
N THR A 182 -15.63 20.63 -5.51
CA THR A 182 -16.05 20.96 -6.89
C THR A 182 -16.54 19.75 -7.66
N ARG A 183 -17.76 19.30 -7.35
CA ARG A 183 -18.57 18.56 -8.34
C ARG A 183 -20.03 19.00 -8.29
N SER A 184 -20.29 20.23 -8.72
CA SER A 184 -21.58 20.58 -9.30
C SER A 184 -21.77 19.74 -10.56
N VAL A 185 -22.51 18.65 -10.42
CA VAL A 185 -22.87 17.77 -11.53
C VAL A 185 -23.86 18.53 -12.41
N ARG A 186 -23.36 19.21 -13.45
CA ARG A 186 -24.21 19.53 -14.61
C ARG A 186 -24.56 18.20 -15.29
N ARG A 187 -25.73 17.65 -14.94
CA ARG A 187 -26.32 16.50 -15.63
C ARG A 187 -26.53 16.88 -17.10
N ARG A 188 -25.87 16.16 -18.01
CA ARG A 188 -26.21 16.18 -19.43
C ARG A 188 -27.57 15.46 -19.62
N PRO A 189 -28.54 16.00 -20.36
CA PRO A 189 -29.77 15.28 -20.66
C PRO A 189 -29.47 14.08 -21.55
N VAL A 190 -30.09 12.94 -21.25
CA VAL A 190 -30.07 11.74 -22.08
C VAL A 190 -31.12 11.90 -23.19
N PRO A 191 -30.83 11.61 -24.47
CA PRO A 191 -31.83 11.68 -25.53
C PRO A 191 -32.82 10.51 -25.39
N VAL A 192 -34.11 10.81 -25.46
CA VAL A 192 -35.18 9.81 -25.51
C VAL A 192 -35.23 9.22 -26.92
N ALA A 193 -35.11 7.90 -27.03
CA ALA A 193 -35.23 7.18 -28.29
C ALA A 193 -36.68 7.25 -28.82
N VAL A 194 -36.82 7.68 -30.08
CA VAL A 194 -38.08 7.63 -30.84
C VAL A 194 -38.37 6.15 -31.14
N ARG A 195 -39.57 5.68 -30.76
CA ARG A 195 -40.10 4.41 -31.26
C ARG A 195 -40.84 4.70 -32.56
N GLU A 196 -40.32 4.21 -33.67
CA GLU A 196 -41.10 4.09 -34.90
C GLU A 196 -41.97 2.84 -34.82
N GLY A 197 -43.26 3.03 -35.12
CA GLY A 197 -44.25 2.02 -35.43
C GLY A 197 -45.04 2.51 -36.63
#